data_AF-A0A926BC50-F1
#
_entry.id   AF-A0A926BC50-F1
#
_cell.length_a   1.000
_cell.length_b   1.000
_cell.length_c   1.000
_cell.angle_alpha   90.00
_cell.angle_beta   90.00
_cell.angle_gamma   90.00
#
_symmetry.space_group_name_H-M   'P 1'
#
loop_
_entity.id
_entity.type
_entity.pdbx_description
1 polymer ?
#
loop_
_entity_poly.entity_id
_entity_poly.type
_entity_poly.pdbx_seq_one_letter_code
_entity_poly.pdbx_strand_id
1 'polypeptide(L)'
;MNKTAFIATLALAALTTFAPAEIAHARQDHAQQGHMQSGGKMQSGGKMQSGMHSMKMGMAAMKSLKSLKGKQFDVAFLSQMIAHHQAALTMARDARPNLKDEHVREHAQEIITSQTKEIREMGALLQTDYKAKPS
;
A
#
# COMPACT_ATOMS: atom_id res chain seq x y z
N MET A 1 8.46 7.05 -27.24
CA MET A 1 8.53 6.21 -26.01
C MET A 1 7.45 5.14 -26.05
N ASN A 2 7.82 3.93 -25.64
CA ASN A 2 7.07 2.70 -25.89
C ASN A 2 6.13 2.48 -24.69
N LYS A 3 4.82 2.30 -24.94
CA LYS A 3 3.76 2.26 -23.90
C LYS A 3 4.01 1.30 -22.73
N THR A 4 4.71 0.20 -23.00
CA THR A 4 5.07 -0.84 -22.02
C THR A 4 6.10 -0.38 -20.97
N ALA A 5 6.91 0.63 -21.27
CA ALA A 5 7.97 1.09 -20.38
C ALA A 5 7.48 2.04 -19.26
N PHE A 6 6.27 2.61 -19.36
CA PHE A 6 5.75 3.59 -18.38
C PHE A 6 4.99 2.96 -17.21
N ILE A 7 4.26 1.86 -17.44
CA ILE A 7 3.50 1.18 -16.37
C ILE A 7 4.45 0.54 -15.34
N ALA A 8 5.61 0.03 -15.80
CA ALA A 8 6.64 -0.50 -14.91
C ALA A 8 7.28 0.57 -14.01
N THR A 9 7.39 1.82 -14.49
CA THR A 9 7.95 2.94 -13.72
C THR A 9 6.98 3.44 -12.63
N LEU A 10 5.67 3.41 -12.90
CA LEU A 10 4.64 3.79 -11.92
C LEU A 10 4.50 2.76 -10.78
N ALA A 11 4.74 1.47 -11.05
CA ALA A 11 4.79 0.45 -10.02
C ALA A 11 6.04 0.54 -9.12
N LEU A 12 7.10 1.23 -9.57
CA LEU A 12 8.37 1.33 -8.84
C LEU A 12 8.43 2.52 -7.87
N ALA A 13 7.50 3.48 -7.97
CA ALA A 13 7.43 4.63 -7.04
C ALA A 13 6.73 4.30 -5.70
N ALA A 14 6.12 3.12 -5.56
CA ALA A 14 5.56 2.66 -4.28
C ALA A 14 6.60 2.06 -3.31
N LEU A 15 7.88 2.01 -3.69
CA LEU A 15 8.94 1.38 -2.89
C LEU A 15 10.24 2.21 -2.82
N THR A 16 10.15 3.53 -2.83
CA THR A 16 11.33 4.40 -2.62
C THR A 16 11.06 5.37 -1.48
N THR A 17 11.34 4.92 -0.26
CA THR A 17 12.01 5.64 0.85
C THR A 17 11.80 4.88 2.17
N PHE A 18 12.53 3.78 2.34
CA PHE A 18 13.04 3.43 3.67
C PHE A 18 14.54 3.73 3.60
N ALA A 19 14.90 5.00 3.82
CA ALA A 19 16.29 5.33 4.11
C ALA A 19 16.53 4.95 5.58
N PRO A 20 17.44 4.00 5.90
CA PRO A 20 17.82 3.76 7.27
C PRO A 20 18.86 4.82 7.64
N ALA A 21 18.42 5.93 8.23
CA ALA A 21 19.33 6.78 8.97
C ALA A 21 19.23 6.38 10.44
N GLU A 22 20.35 5.90 11.00
CA GLU A 22 20.64 5.82 12.43
C GLU A 22 19.90 4.76 13.27
N ILE A 23 20.22 3.47 13.08
CA ILE A 23 20.27 2.54 14.22
C ILE A 23 21.74 2.37 14.59
N ALA A 24 22.14 3.21 15.55
CA ALA A 24 23.34 3.05 16.34
C ALA A 24 23.44 1.62 16.89
N HIS A 25 24.69 1.18 17.02
CA HIS A 25 25.10 -0.09 17.59
C HIS A 25 24.49 -0.32 18.97
N ALA A 26 23.60 -1.30 19.09
CA ALA A 26 23.36 -2.02 20.34
C ALA A 26 23.44 -3.53 20.04
N ARG A 27 24.64 -4.08 20.28
CA ARG A 27 24.89 -5.52 20.28
C ARG A 27 24.14 -6.17 21.44
N GLN A 28 23.29 -7.13 21.09
CA GLN A 28 23.08 -8.47 21.67
C GLN A 28 23.33 -8.69 23.18
N ASP A 29 22.24 -8.81 23.94
CA ASP A 29 22.18 -9.74 25.07
C ASP A 29 20.86 -10.55 25.02
N HIS A 30 20.88 -11.69 24.31
CA HIS A 30 19.84 -12.72 24.45
C HIS A 30 20.49 -13.97 25.04
N ALA A 31 20.33 -14.15 26.36
CA ALA A 31 20.58 -15.42 27.04
C ALA A 31 19.30 -15.88 27.76
N GLN A 32 18.60 -16.77 27.07
CA GLN A 32 17.80 -17.92 27.52
C GLN A 32 17.44 -18.06 29.02
N GLN A 33 16.13 -18.10 29.32
CA GLN A 33 15.38 -19.18 30.00
C GLN A 33 14.13 -18.64 30.71
N GLY A 34 12.98 -19.29 30.50
CA GLY A 34 11.75 -18.99 31.22
C GLY A 34 10.59 -19.88 30.76
N HIS A 35 10.17 -20.76 31.66
CA HIS A 35 9.24 -21.87 31.48
C HIS A 35 7.82 -21.48 31.05
N MET A 36 7.14 -22.46 30.43
CA MET A 36 5.70 -22.49 30.18
C MET A 36 4.90 -22.36 31.49
N GLN A 37 3.93 -21.45 31.58
CA GLN A 37 2.64 -21.76 32.18
C GLN A 37 1.54 -20.72 31.88
N SER A 38 0.34 -21.27 31.67
CA SER A 38 -0.95 -20.78 32.16
C SER A 38 -1.92 -20.29 31.10
N GLY A 39 -3.06 -20.98 31.06
CA GLY A 39 -4.15 -20.80 30.12
C GLY A 39 -4.94 -19.52 30.37
N GLY A 40 -5.16 -18.79 29.28
CA GLY A 40 -6.24 -17.82 29.15
C GLY A 40 -7.18 -18.32 28.07
N LYS A 41 -8.46 -18.52 28.42
CA LYS A 41 -9.52 -18.86 27.48
C LYS A 41 -9.52 -17.87 26.31
N MET A 42 -9.29 -18.38 25.10
CA MET A 42 -9.35 -17.62 23.86
C MET A 42 -10.80 -17.18 23.59
N GLN A 43 -11.16 -15.99 24.05
CA GLN A 43 -12.35 -15.29 23.57
C GLN A 43 -11.89 -14.15 22.66
N SER A 44 -11.54 -14.47 21.41
CA SER A 44 -11.26 -13.48 20.38
C SER A 44 -11.73 -13.99 19.01
N GLY A 45 -13.04 -14.23 18.89
CA GLY A 45 -13.67 -14.65 17.64
C GLY A 45 -13.95 -13.51 16.64
N GLY A 46 -13.87 -12.25 17.06
CA GLY A 46 -14.33 -11.11 16.23
C GLY A 46 -13.25 -10.44 15.37
N LYS A 47 -11.99 -10.40 15.82
CA LYS A 47 -10.94 -9.61 15.14
C LYS A 47 -10.20 -10.38 14.04
N MET A 48 -10.12 -11.71 14.14
CA MET A 48 -9.50 -12.55 13.11
C MET A 48 -10.35 -12.64 11.84
N GLN A 49 -11.69 -12.60 11.96
CA GLN A 49 -12.60 -12.63 10.80
C GLN A 49 -12.43 -11.40 9.91
N SER A 50 -12.32 -10.20 10.48
CA SER A 50 -12.18 -8.96 9.70
C SER A 50 -10.85 -8.89 8.96
N GLY A 51 -9.73 -9.24 9.59
CA GLY A 51 -8.42 -9.28 8.94
C GLY A 51 -8.36 -10.32 7.82
N MET A 52 -8.96 -11.50 8.04
CA MET A 52 -9.05 -12.53 7.02
C MET A 52 -9.98 -12.11 5.86
N HIS A 53 -11.00 -11.28 6.10
CA HIS A 53 -11.86 -10.71 5.06
C HIS A 53 -11.10 -9.69 4.19
N SER A 54 -10.37 -8.75 4.80
CA SER A 54 -9.54 -7.77 4.09
C SER A 54 -8.44 -8.44 3.26
N MET A 55 -7.80 -9.47 3.83
CA MET A 55 -6.76 -10.22 3.13
C MET A 55 -7.33 -11.09 1.99
N LYS A 56 -8.52 -11.66 2.16
CA LYS A 56 -9.25 -12.38 1.11
C LYS A 56 -9.67 -11.46 -0.05
N MET A 57 -10.08 -10.22 0.24
CA MET A 57 -10.38 -9.23 -0.81
C MET A 57 -9.13 -8.79 -1.58
N GLY A 58 -8.02 -8.53 -0.90
CA GLY A 58 -6.74 -8.22 -1.56
C GLY A 58 -6.22 -9.37 -2.45
N MET A 59 -6.32 -10.61 -1.95
CA MET A 59 -5.97 -11.82 -2.72
C MET A 59 -6.92 -12.05 -3.92
N ALA A 60 -8.21 -11.79 -3.77
CA ALA A 60 -9.18 -11.92 -4.85
C ALA A 60 -8.93 -10.89 -5.98
N ALA A 61 -8.61 -9.64 -5.60
CA ALA A 61 -8.26 -8.59 -6.55
C ALA A 61 -6.93 -8.90 -7.29
N MET A 62 -5.91 -9.43 -6.59
CA MET A 62 -4.70 -9.92 -7.27
C MET A 62 -4.96 -11.13 -8.18
N LYS A 63 -5.88 -12.03 -7.81
CA LYS A 63 -6.22 -13.20 -8.63
C LYS A 63 -6.93 -12.78 -9.92
N SER A 64 -7.77 -11.73 -9.91
CA SER A 64 -8.45 -11.26 -11.12
C SER A 64 -7.49 -10.60 -12.11
N LEU A 65 -6.42 -9.96 -11.66
CA LEU A 65 -5.41 -9.38 -12.55
C LEU A 65 -4.58 -10.45 -13.29
N LYS A 66 -4.26 -11.57 -12.64
CA LYS A 66 -3.41 -12.64 -13.23
C LYS A 66 -3.97 -13.26 -14.51
N SER A 67 -5.29 -13.25 -14.70
CA SER A 67 -5.93 -13.79 -15.90
C SER A 67 -6.04 -12.78 -17.04
N LEU A 68 -5.86 -11.49 -16.77
CA LEU A 68 -6.01 -10.42 -17.77
C LEU A 68 -4.71 -10.21 -18.53
N LYS A 69 -4.83 -9.74 -19.78
CA LYS A 69 -3.68 -9.42 -20.64
C LYS A 69 -3.92 -8.13 -21.42
N GLY A 70 -2.83 -7.49 -21.84
CA GLY A 70 -2.84 -6.29 -22.66
C GLY A 70 -3.76 -5.20 -22.11
N LYS A 71 -4.58 -4.59 -22.97
CA LYS A 71 -5.49 -3.50 -22.60
C LYS A 71 -6.41 -3.80 -21.42
N GLN A 72 -6.89 -5.04 -21.28
CA GLN A 72 -7.78 -5.40 -20.16
C GLN A 72 -7.01 -5.42 -18.83
N PHE A 73 -5.77 -5.91 -18.85
CA PHE A 73 -4.90 -5.86 -17.67
C PHE A 73 -4.60 -4.41 -17.30
N ASP A 74 -4.19 -3.59 -18.27
CA ASP A 74 -3.78 -2.21 -17.99
C ASP A 74 -4.92 -1.39 -17.36
N VAL A 75 -6.14 -1.49 -17.91
CA VAL A 75 -7.31 -0.79 -17.36
C VAL A 75 -7.63 -1.28 -15.95
N ALA A 76 -7.62 -2.59 -15.73
CA ALA A 76 -7.92 -3.16 -14.42
C ALA A 76 -6.85 -2.77 -13.37
N PHE A 77 -5.57 -2.83 -13.76
CA PHE A 77 -4.45 -2.44 -12.90
C PHE A 77 -4.51 -0.96 -12.53
N LEU A 78 -4.66 -0.07 -13.52
CA LEU A 78 -4.74 1.38 -13.27
C LEU A 78 -5.95 1.73 -12.39
N SER A 79 -7.11 1.14 -12.64
CA SER A 79 -8.32 1.38 -11.84
C SER A 79 -8.13 0.92 -10.38
N GLN A 80 -7.51 -0.25 -10.19
CA GLN A 80 -7.25 -0.77 -8.85
C GLN A 80 -6.18 0.02 -8.11
N MET A 81 -5.16 0.53 -8.79
CA MET A 81 -4.13 1.40 -8.20
C MET A 81 -4.68 2.78 -7.84
N ILE A 82 -5.59 3.35 -8.64
CA ILE A 82 -6.31 4.57 -8.25
C ILE A 82 -7.06 4.36 -6.94
N ALA A 83 -7.83 3.26 -6.82
CA ALA A 83 -8.58 2.95 -5.60
C ALA A 83 -7.66 2.69 -4.39
N HIS A 84 -6.54 1.98 -4.59
CA HIS A 84 -5.55 1.73 -3.55
C HIS A 84 -4.93 3.04 -3.02
N HIS A 85 -4.54 3.93 -3.92
CA HIS A 85 -3.98 5.24 -3.56
C HIS A 85 -5.01 6.15 -2.88
N GLN A 86 -6.27 6.14 -3.32
CA GLN A 86 -7.34 6.89 -2.64
C GLN A 86 -7.54 6.44 -1.18
N ALA A 87 -7.45 5.13 -0.92
CA ALA A 87 -7.50 4.59 0.44
C ALA A 87 -6.29 5.07 1.27
N ALA A 88 -5.08 4.99 0.72
CA ALA A 88 -3.87 5.47 1.38
C ALA A 88 -3.90 6.99 1.63
N LEU A 89 -4.40 7.79 0.68
CA LEU A 89 -4.61 9.23 0.86
C LEU A 89 -5.57 9.55 2.02
N THR A 90 -6.65 8.79 2.13
CA THR A 90 -7.62 8.94 3.23
C THR A 90 -6.93 8.69 4.56
N MET A 91 -6.23 7.55 4.69
CA MET A 91 -5.50 7.20 5.90
C MET A 91 -4.41 8.23 6.25
N ALA A 92 -3.64 8.69 5.27
CA ALA A 92 -2.57 9.66 5.48
C ALA A 92 -3.12 11.01 5.93
N ARG A 93 -4.23 11.48 5.34
CA ARG A 93 -4.89 12.74 5.73
C ARG A 93 -5.46 12.68 7.15
N ASP A 94 -6.04 11.54 7.53
CA ASP A 94 -6.60 11.34 8.87
C ASP A 94 -5.50 11.20 9.95
N ALA A 95 -4.39 10.54 9.62
CA ALA A 95 -3.28 10.32 10.55
C ALA A 95 -2.45 11.59 10.77
N ARG A 96 -2.13 12.34 9.70
CA ARG A 96 -1.17 13.46 9.74
C ARG A 96 -1.36 14.47 10.87
N PRO A 97 -2.57 14.98 11.18
CA PRO A 97 -2.74 15.97 12.27
C PRO A 97 -2.47 15.41 13.67
N ASN A 98 -2.45 14.09 13.83
CA ASN A 98 -2.25 13.41 15.10
C ASN A 98 -0.80 12.91 15.30
N LEU A 99 0.07 13.07 14.29
CA LEU A 99 1.47 12.64 14.34
C LEU A 99 2.30 13.63 15.16
N LYS A 100 2.98 13.10 16.18
CA LYS A 100 3.84 13.89 17.09
C LYS A 100 5.24 14.12 16.54
N ASP A 101 5.76 13.14 15.80
CA ASP A 101 7.07 13.20 15.16
C ASP A 101 6.98 14.01 13.86
N GLU A 102 7.82 15.05 13.73
CA GLU A 102 7.86 15.92 12.54
C GLU A 102 8.29 15.15 11.29
N HIS A 103 9.31 14.29 11.38
CA HIS A 103 9.77 13.52 10.23
C HIS A 103 8.68 12.59 9.70
N VAL A 104 7.91 11.96 10.59
CA VAL A 104 6.79 11.11 10.19
C VAL A 104 5.66 11.96 9.58
N ARG A 105 5.44 13.18 10.07
CA ARG A 105 4.45 14.12 9.52
C ARG A 105 4.83 14.63 8.13
N GLU A 106 6.10 14.98 7.92
CA GLU A 106 6.65 15.36 6.61
C GLU A 106 6.50 14.20 5.63
N HIS A 107 6.87 12.99 6.03
CA HIS A 107 6.71 11.80 5.20
C HIS A 107 5.25 11.54 4.82
N ALA A 108 4.30 11.71 5.75
CA ALA A 108 2.87 11.62 5.45
C ALA A 108 2.43 12.69 4.43
N GLN A 109 3.01 13.90 4.47
CA GLN A 109 2.74 14.95 3.48
C GLN A 109 3.34 14.62 2.10
N GLU A 110 4.51 14.00 2.06
CA GLU A 110 5.12 13.49 0.81
C GLU A 110 4.23 12.43 0.16
N ILE A 111 3.77 11.44 0.93
CA ILE A 111 2.82 10.41 0.49
C ILE A 111 1.57 11.05 -0.09
N ILE A 112 0.99 12.04 0.60
CA ILE A 112 -0.20 12.74 0.11
C ILE A 112 0.08 13.41 -1.24
N THR A 113 1.22 14.06 -1.36
CA THR A 113 1.58 14.82 -2.57
C THR A 113 1.85 13.89 -3.75
N SER A 114 2.66 12.85 -3.55
CA SER A 114 3.04 11.90 -4.60
C SER A 114 1.83 11.08 -5.07
N GLN A 115 1.06 10.49 -4.15
CA GLN A 115 -0.07 9.65 -4.54
C GLN A 115 -1.21 10.44 -5.16
N THR A 116 -1.42 11.71 -4.77
CA THR A 116 -2.37 12.60 -5.46
C THR A 116 -1.92 12.86 -6.90
N LYS A 117 -0.62 13.02 -7.15
CA LYS A 117 -0.07 13.17 -8.51
C LYS A 117 -0.26 11.89 -9.32
N GLU A 118 0.07 10.74 -8.76
CA GLU A 118 -0.04 9.44 -9.43
C GLU A 118 -1.49 9.10 -9.79
N ILE A 119 -2.47 9.42 -8.93
CA ILE A 119 -3.90 9.27 -9.26
C ILE A 119 -4.26 10.09 -10.52
N ARG A 120 -3.79 11.33 -10.62
CA ARG A 120 -4.07 12.17 -11.81
C ARG A 120 -3.43 11.57 -13.06
N GLU A 121 -2.20 11.09 -12.96
CA GLU A 121 -1.47 10.49 -14.08
C GLU A 121 -2.13 9.19 -14.56
N MET A 122 -2.50 8.29 -13.64
CA MET A 122 -3.24 7.08 -13.97
C MET A 122 -4.62 7.39 -14.56
N GLY A 123 -5.32 8.38 -14.01
CA GLY A 123 -6.61 8.83 -14.55
C GLY A 123 -6.50 9.43 -15.94
N ALA A 124 -5.42 10.15 -16.24
CA ALA A 124 -5.12 10.64 -17.58
C ALA A 124 -4.84 9.48 -18.55
N LEU A 125 -3.99 8.52 -18.16
CA LEU A 125 -3.68 7.34 -18.97
C LEU A 125 -4.94 6.54 -19.34
N LEU A 126 -5.86 6.33 -18.38
CA LEU A 126 -7.14 5.66 -18.65
C LEU A 126 -7.92 6.37 -19.76
N GLN A 127 -7.98 7.70 -19.73
CA GLN A 127 -8.72 8.49 -20.71
C GLN A 127 -8.02 8.54 -22.07
N THR A 128 -6.73 8.86 -22.11
CA THR A 128 -6.00 9.10 -23.36
C THR A 128 -5.69 7.82 -24.11
N ASP A 129 -5.18 6.81 -23.40
CA ASP A 129 -4.56 5.65 -24.02
C ASP A 129 -5.54 4.48 -24.11
N TYR A 130 -6.48 4.40 -23.17
CA TYR A 130 -7.41 3.30 -23.04
C TYR A 130 -8.87 3.66 -23.34
N LYS A 131 -9.18 4.95 -23.51
CA LYS A 131 -10.55 5.49 -23.68
C LYS A 131 -11.51 4.97 -22.62
N ALA A 132 -11.00 4.78 -21.40
CA ALA A 132 -11.71 4.30 -20.23
C ALA A 132 -11.92 5.46 -19.24
N LYS A 133 -13.03 5.43 -18.51
CA LYS A 133 -13.27 6.39 -17.43
C LYS A 133 -12.47 5.99 -16.20
N PRO A 134 -11.85 6.94 -15.48
CA PRO A 134 -11.36 6.69 -14.13
C PRO A 134 -12.52 6.27 -13.24
N SER A 135 -12.34 5.20 -12.47
CA SER A 135 -13.25 4.74 -11.42
C SER A 135 -13.07 5.53 -10.13
#